data_AF-A0A3D0HRU1-F1
#
_entry.id   AF-A0A3D0HRU1-F1
#
_cell.length_a   1.000
_cell.length_b   1.000
_cell.length_c   1.000
_cell.angle_alpha   90.00
_cell.angle_beta   90.00
_cell.angle_gamma   90.00
#
_symmetry.space_group_name_H-M   'P 1'
#
loop_
_entity.id
_entity.type
_entity.pdbx_description
1 polymer ?
#
loop_
_entity_poly.entity_id
_entity_poly.type
_entity_poly.pdbx_seq_one_letter_code
_entity_poly.pdbx_strand_id
1 'polypeptide(L)' 'MSNIIHAKEIHEGAAWQDLTPGLQIYESATSKDFETGEWRVNTPVFDAVKCKQCLLCV' A
#
# COMPACT_ATOMS: atom_id res chain seq x y z
N MET A 1 -11.65 -19.44 -18.33
CA MET A 1 -10.58 -18.42 -18.16
C MET A 1 -11.13 -17.40 -17.20
N SER A 2 -10.81 -17.48 -15.91
CA SER A 2 -11.18 -16.45 -14.95
C SER A 2 -10.36 -15.20 -15.28
N ASN A 3 -11.01 -14.11 -15.69
CA ASN A 3 -10.38 -12.80 -15.70
C ASN A 3 -9.95 -12.52 -14.26
N ILE A 4 -8.64 -12.51 -14.02
CA ILE A 4 -8.09 -12.17 -12.71
C ILE A 4 -8.15 -10.65 -12.60
N ILE A 5 -8.94 -10.15 -11.64
CA ILE A 5 -8.95 -8.75 -11.25
C ILE A 5 -7.74 -8.52 -10.34
N HIS A 6 -6.94 -7.51 -10.64
CA HIS A 6 -5.81 -7.08 -9.80
C HIS A 6 -6.30 -6.14 -8.69
N ALA A 7 -5.63 -6.12 -7.54
CA ALA A 7 -6.02 -5.27 -6.42
C ALA A 7 -5.96 -3.78 -6.76
N LYS A 8 -5.05 -3.37 -7.65
CA LYS A 8 -5.01 -1.99 -8.16
C LYS A 8 -6.28 -1.54 -8.90
N GLU A 9 -7.09 -2.48 -9.38
CA GLU A 9 -8.38 -2.19 -10.04
C GLU A 9 -9.54 -2.10 -9.03
N ILE A 10 -9.30 -2.42 -7.75
CA ILE A 10 -10.27 -2.30 -6.65
C ILE A 10 -10.04 -0.96 -5.96
N HIS A 11 -10.83 0.05 -6.32
CA HIS A 11 -10.73 1.42 -5.80
C HIS A 11 -12.11 1.98 -5.42
N GLU A 12 -12.20 3.17 -4.80
CA GLU A 12 -13.47 3.67 -4.23
C GLU A 12 -14.59 3.93 -5.27
N GLY A 13 -14.23 4.00 -6.55
CA GLY A 13 -15.15 4.20 -7.67
C GLY A 13 -15.56 2.91 -8.39
N ALA A 14 -15.01 1.76 -8.01
CA ALA A 14 -15.31 0.49 -8.66
C ALA A 14 -16.77 0.07 -8.40
N ALA A 15 -17.46 -0.39 -9.45
CA ALA A 15 -18.78 -0.97 -9.28
C ALA A 15 -18.69 -2.31 -8.58
N TRP A 16 -19.70 -2.70 -7.78
CA TRP A 16 -19.64 -3.92 -6.99
C TRP A 16 -19.53 -5.20 -7.84
N GLN A 17 -19.97 -5.16 -9.10
CA GLN A 17 -19.87 -6.24 -10.08
C GLN A 17 -18.44 -6.50 -10.55
N ASP A 18 -17.59 -5.48 -10.44
CA ASP A 18 -16.18 -5.52 -10.83
C ASP A 18 -15.27 -5.93 -9.66
N LEU A 19 -15.87 -6.27 -8.51
CA LEU A 19 -15.15 -6.69 -7.31
C LEU A 19 -15.07 -8.21 -7.21
N THR A 20 -14.05 -8.67 -6.48
CA THR A 20 -13.90 -10.09 -6.17
C THR A 20 -14.98 -10.58 -5.20
N PRO A 21 -15.38 -11.86 -5.27
CA PRO A 21 -16.32 -12.44 -4.32
C PRO A 21 -15.85 -12.26 -2.88
N GLY A 22 -16.69 -11.65 -2.04
CA GLY A 22 -16.38 -11.39 -0.64
C GLY A 22 -15.19 -10.44 -0.43
N LEU A 23 -14.85 -9.60 -1.41
CA LEU A 23 -13.74 -8.63 -1.36
C LEU A 23 -12.38 -9.29 -1.07
N GLN A 24 -12.18 -10.51 -1.56
CA GLN A 24 -10.93 -11.24 -1.40
C GLN A 24 -9.83 -10.68 -2.30
N ILE A 25 -8.63 -10.56 -1.77
CA ILE A 25 -7.43 -10.16 -2.51
C ILE A 25 -6.56 -11.40 -2.72
N TYR A 26 -6.29 -11.75 -3.98
CA TYR A 26 -5.59 -13.00 -4.32
C TYR A 26 -4.11 -12.80 -4.67
N GLU A 27 -3.69 -11.57 -4.96
CA GLU A 27 -2.31 -11.26 -5.31
C GLU A 27 -1.49 -10.84 -4.08
N SER A 28 -0.20 -11.17 -4.10
CA SER A 28 0.75 -10.75 -3.07
C SER A 28 1.28 -9.34 -3.32
N ALA A 29 1.78 -8.67 -2.27
CA ALA A 29 2.46 -7.37 -2.34
C ALA A 29 1.60 -6.20 -2.86
N THR A 30 0.29 -6.25 -2.65
CA THR A 30 -0.68 -5.20 -2.99
C THR A 30 -0.46 -3.88 -2.25
N SER A 31 0.25 -3.91 -1.11
CA SER A 31 0.60 -2.70 -0.36
C SER A 31 1.45 -1.71 -1.17
N LYS A 32 2.03 -2.12 -2.30
CA LYS A 32 2.74 -1.23 -3.23
C LYS A 32 1.83 -0.28 -3.98
N ASP A 33 0.58 -0.68 -4.21
CA ASP A 33 -0.41 0.09 -4.97
C ASP A 33 -1.31 0.93 -4.05
N PHE A 34 -1.17 0.80 -2.73
CA PHE A 34 -1.93 1.56 -1.74
C PHE A 34 -1.06 2.67 -1.13
N GLU A 35 -1.35 3.92 -1.50
CA GLU A 35 -0.65 5.09 -0.98
C GLU A 35 -1.07 5.35 0.48
N THR A 36 -0.11 5.39 1.40
CA THR A 36 -0.33 5.70 2.84
C THR A 36 0.37 7.00 3.26
N GLY A 37 0.94 7.71 2.29
CA GLY A 37 1.76 8.90 2.51
C GLY A 37 0.96 10.05 3.11
N GLU A 38 -0.34 10.13 2.79
CA GLU A 38 -1.28 11.15 3.21
C GLU A 38 -1.69 11.04 4.67
N TRP A 39 -1.47 9.89 5.33
CA TRP A 39 -1.77 9.73 6.77
C TRP A 39 -0.77 10.44 7.67
N ARG A 40 0.39 10.82 7.12
CA ARG A 40 1.48 11.41 7.89
C ARG A 40 1.20 12.89 8.18
N VAL A 41 1.03 13.20 9.46
CA VAL A 41 1.06 14.59 9.96
C VAL A 41 2.47 15.18 10.04
N ASN A 42 3.51 14.34 10.03
CA ASN A 42 4.91 14.78 10.05
C ASN A 42 5.82 13.77 9.31
N THR A 43 6.91 14.25 8.73
CA THR A 43 7.93 13.43 8.04
C THR A 43 9.25 13.49 8.82
N PRO A 44 9.86 12.35 9.20
CA PRO A 44 11.16 12.38 9.87
C PRO A 44 12.24 13.00 8.96
N VAL A 45 13.07 13.85 9.54
CA VAL A 45 14.23 14.45 8.85
C VAL A 45 15.50 13.75 9.33
N PHE A 46 16.28 13.21 8.39
CA PHE A 46 17.53 12.51 8.71
C PHE A 46 18.67 13.50 8.97
N ASP A 47 19.24 13.45 10.18
CA ASP A 47 20.44 14.19 10.57
C ASP A 47 21.66 13.25 10.56
N ALA A 48 22.43 13.31 9.47
CA ALA A 48 23.58 12.44 9.26
C ALA A 48 24.70 12.66 10.28
N VAL A 49 24.85 13.87 10.82
CA VAL A 49 25.90 14.20 11.81
C VAL A 49 25.59 13.54 13.15
N LYS A 50 24.30 13.39 13.49
CA LYS A 50 23.85 12.73 14.73
C LYS A 50 23.68 11.21 14.61
N CYS A 51 23.61 10.67 13.39
CA CYS A 51 23.39 9.25 13.17
C CYS A 51 24.57 8.39 13.62
N LYS A 52 24.31 7.36 14.42
CA LYS A 52 25.32 6.39 14.90
C LYS A 52 25.28 5.05 14.16
N GLN A 53 24.53 4.97 13.07
CA GLN A 53 24.34 3.75 12.27
C GLN A 53 23.84 2.55 13.10
N CYS A 54 22.97 2.79 14.09
CA CYS A 54 22.46 1.75 14.97
C CYS A 54 21.35 0.88 14.35
N LEU A 55 20.82 1.28 13.18
CA LEU A 55 19.72 0.62 12.48
C LEU A 55 18.41 0.48 13.29
N LEU A 56 18.22 1.27 14.35
CA LEU A 56 16.97 1.26 15.12
C LEU A 56 15.80 1.95 14.41
N CYS A 57 16.08 2.74 13.39
CA CYS A 57 15.06 3.44 12.58
C CYS A 57 14.70 2.70 11.29
N VAL A 58 15.26 1.51 11.06
CA VAL A 58 14.98 0.66 9.87
C VAL A 58 13.66 -0.06 10.05
#